data_AF-A0A5C6AQZ2-F1
#
_entry.id   AF-A0A5C6AQZ2-F1
#
_cell.length_a   1.000
_cell.length_b   1.000
_cell.length_c   1.000
_cell.angle_alpha   90.00
_cell.angle_beta   90.00
_cell.angle_gamma   90.00
#
_symmetry.space_group_name_H-M   'P 1'
#
loop_
_entity.id
_entity.type
_entity.pdbx_description
1 polymer ?
#
loop_
_entity_poly.entity_id
_entity_poly.type
_entity_poly.pdbx_seq_one_letter_code
_entity_poly.pdbx_strand_id
1 'polypeptide(L)'
;MVGGALDVGGLLLRNQGNSFGSVDIERGDFTLRKNQGDNGTGEGVIRLKDSTFTIISGVGNGYLPLAGELFAEGSTIRLEAGPTFISRGHFKLIDTELLISSSLGIEGSTSEPSSLLLEGSMIRRESGAAGNVDLSVDGLLEIRGQNNTVDVRITTSPRGLLRVADGASVEFTSADIRSEVSLGANSSVYFGEPASIGDGLSLALGDNNLTASSVVGAEQLTVSGVLAVDASAASEVAAGQVYHLFEADSLNVGLFEYDLPDLPGTLEFLPQMTETELSLLVIDTAVTLPGDCNSDGLVDAADYTLIRDNVSSDAQQLDLMVWRTNYGRMLALGSQPIPEPIPEPTTAAIGLVALALATSGFRRAA
;
A
#
# COMPACT_ATOMS: atom_id res chain seq x y z
N MET A 1 -0.82 17.48 43.76
CA MET A 1 -1.28 16.47 42.79
C MET A 1 -1.17 15.12 43.46
N VAL A 2 -2.30 14.48 43.77
CA VAL A 2 -2.34 13.15 44.38
C VAL A 2 -2.84 12.21 43.28
N GLY A 3 -1.93 11.46 42.65
CA GLY A 3 -2.28 10.36 41.77
C GLY A 3 -2.62 9.16 42.63
N GLY A 4 -3.92 8.88 42.79
CA GLY A 4 -4.42 7.63 43.34
C GLY A 4 -5.03 6.80 42.23
N ALA A 5 -4.70 5.51 42.16
CA ALA A 5 -5.45 4.54 41.37
C ALA A 5 -6.81 4.35 42.05
N LEU A 6 -7.89 4.55 41.30
CA LEU A 6 -9.26 4.47 41.80
C LEU A 6 -9.96 3.31 41.08
N ASP A 7 -10.00 2.15 41.73
CA ASP A 7 -10.80 0.99 41.29
C ASP A 7 -12.24 1.18 41.80
N VAL A 8 -13.22 1.33 40.89
CA VAL A 8 -14.62 1.58 41.25
C VAL A 8 -15.57 0.88 40.30
N GLY A 9 -16.23 -0.19 40.76
CA GLY A 9 -17.33 -0.80 40.02
C GLY A 9 -18.55 0.13 39.90
N GLY A 10 -18.84 0.62 38.70
CA GLY A 10 -20.15 1.18 38.30
C GLY A 10 -20.38 2.67 38.57
N LEU A 11 -19.33 3.51 38.62
CA LEU A 11 -19.46 4.92 38.99
C LEU A 11 -19.11 5.90 37.84
N LEU A 12 -19.85 6.99 37.76
CA LEU A 12 -19.54 8.15 36.92
C LEU A 12 -18.20 8.76 37.35
N LEU A 13 -17.18 8.69 36.49
CA LEU A 13 -15.91 9.37 36.71
C LEU A 13 -16.05 10.84 36.33
N ARG A 14 -16.04 11.72 37.34
CA ARG A 14 -15.94 13.18 37.13
C ARG A 14 -14.52 13.62 37.45
N ASN A 15 -13.77 14.02 36.43
CA ASN A 15 -12.53 14.75 36.62
C ASN A 15 -12.79 16.25 36.43
N GLN A 16 -12.26 17.06 37.34
CA GLN A 16 -12.25 18.53 37.24
C GLN A 16 -10.83 19.08 37.07
N GLY A 17 -9.82 18.21 36.95
CA GLY A 17 -8.43 18.55 36.70
C GLY A 17 -8.03 18.38 35.23
N ASN A 18 -6.85 18.91 34.88
CA ASN A 18 -6.29 18.82 33.53
C ASN A 18 -5.72 17.43 33.20
N SER A 19 -5.49 16.58 34.20
CA SER A 19 -5.00 15.21 34.04
C SER A 19 -5.82 14.22 34.84
N PHE A 20 -5.97 13.03 34.29
CA PHE A 20 -6.36 11.82 34.98
C PHE A 20 -5.05 11.11 35.37
N GLY A 21 -5.02 10.40 36.51
CA GLY A 21 -3.87 9.56 36.83
C GLY A 21 -3.84 8.31 35.94
N SER A 22 -3.65 7.15 36.56
CA SER A 22 -3.95 5.86 35.94
C SER A 22 -5.33 5.40 36.41
N VAL A 23 -6.18 4.97 35.48
CA VAL A 23 -7.48 4.35 35.75
C VAL A 23 -7.46 2.98 35.10
N ASP A 24 -7.59 1.93 35.91
CA ASP A 24 -7.65 0.55 35.44
C ASP A 24 -9.05 0.00 35.73
N ILE A 25 -9.70 -0.54 34.71
CA ILE A 25 -11.08 -1.04 34.73
C ILE A 25 -11.04 -2.46 34.18
N GLU A 26 -11.29 -3.45 35.04
CA GLU A 26 -11.26 -4.86 34.63
C GLU A 26 -12.61 -5.40 34.15
N ARG A 27 -13.74 -4.86 34.64
CA ARG A 27 -15.12 -5.25 34.27
C ARG A 27 -16.11 -4.14 34.62
N GLY A 28 -17.21 -4.09 33.88
CA GLY A 28 -18.39 -3.26 34.19
C GLY A 28 -18.66 -2.17 33.16
N ASP A 29 -19.63 -1.31 33.46
CA ASP A 29 -20.04 -0.21 32.60
C ASP A 29 -19.62 1.12 33.21
N PHE A 30 -18.90 1.91 32.41
CA PHE A 30 -18.29 3.16 32.84
C PHE A 30 -18.68 4.29 31.91
N THR A 31 -18.84 5.47 32.48
CA THR A 31 -19.11 6.68 31.71
C THR A 31 -18.14 7.77 32.09
N LEU A 32 -17.38 8.24 31.10
CA LEU A 32 -16.60 9.47 31.18
C LEU A 32 -17.40 10.61 30.56
N ARG A 33 -17.67 11.64 31.35
CA ARG A 33 -18.39 12.82 30.88
C ARG A 33 -17.53 14.06 31.04
N LYS A 34 -17.35 14.81 29.95
CA LYS A 34 -16.71 16.13 29.99
C LYS A 34 -17.70 17.18 30.49
N ASN A 35 -17.29 18.02 31.45
CA ASN A 35 -18.10 19.18 31.81
C ASN A 35 -17.94 20.30 30.77
N GLN A 36 -19.00 21.06 30.57
CA GLN A 36 -18.99 22.22 29.69
C GLN A 36 -18.02 23.29 30.24
N GLY A 37 -17.07 23.74 29.42
CA GLY A 37 -16.10 24.78 29.77
C GLY A 37 -14.70 24.29 30.17
N ASP A 38 -14.50 22.98 30.32
CA ASP A 38 -13.17 22.42 30.60
C ASP A 38 -12.31 22.38 29.32
N ASN A 39 -11.20 23.11 29.33
CA ASN A 39 -10.20 23.10 28.26
C ASN A 39 -9.04 22.12 28.52
N GLY A 40 -9.10 21.32 29.58
CA GLY A 40 -8.07 20.35 29.93
C GLY A 40 -7.88 19.29 28.82
N THR A 41 -6.63 18.92 28.58
CA THR A 41 -6.17 17.92 27.58
C THR A 41 -6.37 16.47 28.03
N GLY A 42 -6.78 16.26 29.28
CA GLY A 42 -7.12 14.93 29.78
C GLY A 42 -5.95 13.95 29.66
N GLU A 43 -4.74 14.39 30.03
CA GLU A 43 -3.56 13.52 30.05
C GLU A 43 -3.73 12.45 31.13
N GLY A 44 -3.39 11.20 30.85
CA GLY A 44 -3.54 10.09 31.79
C GLY A 44 -3.43 8.73 31.10
N VAL A 45 -3.63 7.66 31.85
CA VAL A 45 -3.69 6.31 31.27
C VAL A 45 -5.00 5.65 31.68
N ILE A 46 -5.75 5.16 30.71
CA ILE A 46 -6.97 4.37 30.93
C ILE A 46 -6.72 2.97 30.39
N ARG A 47 -6.88 1.95 31.23
CA ARG A 47 -6.83 0.54 30.83
C ARG A 47 -8.20 -0.07 31.05
N LEU A 48 -8.73 -0.66 29.99
CA LEU A 48 -10.01 -1.34 29.94
C LEU A 48 -9.77 -2.80 29.61
N LYS A 49 -10.38 -3.69 30.37
CA LYS A 49 -10.46 -5.11 30.06
C LYS A 49 -11.91 -5.54 30.22
N ASP A 50 -12.42 -6.40 29.34
CA ASP A 50 -13.75 -7.02 29.44
C ASP A 50 -14.87 -6.08 29.93
N SER A 51 -14.91 -4.83 29.42
CA SER A 51 -15.73 -3.74 29.97
C SER A 51 -16.43 -2.92 28.89
N THR A 52 -17.48 -2.19 29.29
CA THR A 52 -18.10 -1.16 28.45
C THR A 52 -17.65 0.21 28.94
N PHE A 53 -17.09 1.02 28.04
CA PHE A 53 -16.66 2.38 28.33
C PHE A 53 -17.34 3.39 27.42
N THR A 54 -18.28 4.15 27.97
CA THR A 54 -18.96 5.22 27.25
C THR A 54 -18.28 6.56 27.51
N ILE A 55 -17.92 7.25 26.44
CA ILE A 55 -17.45 8.61 26.46
C ILE A 55 -18.57 9.50 25.95
N ILE A 56 -19.02 10.44 26.78
CA ILE A 56 -20.04 11.42 26.41
C ILE A 56 -19.39 12.80 26.30
N SER A 57 -19.36 13.39 25.10
CA SER A 57 -18.97 14.79 24.97
C SER A 57 -20.11 15.71 25.45
N GLY A 58 -19.75 16.76 26.17
CA GLY A 58 -20.71 17.77 26.62
C GLY A 58 -21.28 18.56 25.43
N VAL A 59 -22.45 19.16 25.63
CA VAL A 59 -23.11 19.98 24.59
C VAL A 59 -22.23 21.20 24.24
N GLY A 60 -21.72 21.27 23.00
CA GLY A 60 -20.91 22.38 22.47
C GLY A 60 -19.87 21.92 21.45
N ASN A 61 -19.11 22.84 20.86
CA ASN A 61 -17.97 22.55 19.96
C ASN A 61 -16.76 21.93 20.70
N GLY A 62 -17.02 21.26 21.82
CA GLY A 62 -16.02 20.75 22.73
C GLY A 62 -15.46 19.44 22.21
N TYR A 63 -14.24 19.49 21.72
CA TYR A 63 -13.39 18.31 21.59
C TYR A 63 -13.19 17.72 22.99
N LEU A 64 -13.25 16.40 23.12
CA LEU A 64 -12.67 15.71 24.26
C LEU A 64 -11.27 15.25 23.85
N PRO A 65 -10.23 16.07 24.06
CA PRO A 65 -8.87 15.60 23.92
C PRO A 65 -8.64 14.52 24.98
N LEU A 66 -8.30 13.32 24.53
CA LEU A 66 -7.51 12.39 25.32
C LEU A 66 -6.08 12.49 24.77
N ALA A 67 -5.24 13.25 25.47
CA ALA A 67 -3.80 13.35 25.17
C ALA A 67 -2.97 12.25 25.87
N GLY A 68 -3.65 11.26 26.47
CA GLY A 68 -3.05 10.16 27.21
C GLY A 68 -3.04 8.84 26.47
N GLU A 69 -2.88 7.75 27.20
CA GLU A 69 -2.94 6.39 26.65
C GLU A 69 -4.30 5.73 26.98
N LEU A 70 -4.90 5.09 25.98
CA LEU A 70 -6.11 4.27 26.14
C LEU A 70 -5.79 2.87 25.66
N PHE A 71 -5.80 1.90 26.58
CA PHE A 71 -5.65 0.49 26.28
C PHE A 71 -7.00 -0.19 26.51
N ALA A 72 -7.45 -0.96 25.54
CA ALA A 72 -8.67 -1.73 25.66
C ALA A 72 -8.46 -3.15 25.12
N GLU A 73 -8.85 -4.14 25.91
CA GLU A 73 -8.81 -5.57 25.56
C GLU A 73 -10.20 -6.17 25.80
N GLY A 74 -10.76 -6.87 24.79
CA GLY A 74 -12.06 -7.56 24.93
C GLY A 74 -13.22 -6.63 25.32
N SER A 75 -13.11 -5.33 25.01
CA SER A 75 -14.00 -4.30 25.55
C SER A 75 -14.90 -3.68 24.47
N THR A 76 -15.93 -2.97 24.89
CA THR A 76 -16.74 -2.11 24.01
C THR A 76 -16.57 -0.66 24.42
N ILE A 77 -16.10 0.19 23.51
CA ILE A 77 -16.01 1.63 23.72
C ILE A 77 -17.12 2.30 22.92
N ARG A 78 -17.83 3.24 23.53
CA ARG A 78 -18.87 4.03 22.86
C ARG A 78 -18.51 5.50 22.89
N LEU A 79 -18.41 6.13 21.74
CA LEU A 79 -18.25 7.58 21.62
C LEU A 79 -19.62 8.18 21.32
N GLU A 80 -20.27 8.70 22.36
CA GLU A 80 -21.61 9.28 22.32
C GLU A 80 -21.56 10.82 22.22
N ALA A 81 -22.37 11.35 21.29
CA ALA A 81 -22.86 12.72 21.19
C ALA A 81 -21.79 13.84 21.27
N GLY A 82 -21.55 14.49 20.14
CA GLY A 82 -20.70 15.68 19.98
C GLY A 82 -20.35 15.86 18.49
N PRO A 83 -19.74 16.99 18.07
CA PRO A 83 -19.40 17.16 16.66
C PRO A 83 -18.23 16.25 16.23
N THR A 84 -17.20 16.09 17.05
CA THR A 84 -16.01 15.26 16.74
C THR A 84 -15.25 14.92 18.02
N PHE A 85 -14.87 13.66 18.19
CA PHE A 85 -13.90 13.23 19.21
C PHE A 85 -12.50 13.36 18.64
N ILE A 86 -11.54 13.96 19.36
CA ILE A 86 -10.14 14.06 18.91
C ILE A 86 -9.25 13.39 19.94
N SER A 87 -8.54 12.33 19.52
CA SER A 87 -7.41 11.77 20.27
C SER A 87 -6.14 12.50 19.91
N ARG A 88 -5.33 12.83 20.92
CA ARG A 88 -3.96 13.34 20.78
C ARG A 88 -2.94 12.42 21.46
N GLY A 89 -3.33 11.17 21.69
CA GLY A 89 -2.56 10.21 22.46
C GLY A 89 -2.46 8.87 21.74
N HIS A 90 -2.22 7.82 22.52
CA HIS A 90 -1.99 6.47 22.00
C HIS A 90 -3.15 5.56 22.38
N PHE A 91 -3.90 5.10 21.39
CA PHE A 91 -5.01 4.19 21.56
C PHE A 91 -4.58 2.81 21.08
N LYS A 92 -4.76 1.80 21.92
CA LYS A 92 -4.51 0.40 21.59
C LYS A 92 -5.75 -0.40 21.88
N LEU A 93 -6.37 -0.93 20.83
CA LEU A 93 -7.59 -1.71 20.87
C LEU A 93 -7.26 -3.14 20.44
N ILE A 94 -7.46 -4.10 21.35
CA ILE A 94 -7.26 -5.54 21.11
C ILE A 94 -8.60 -6.22 21.33
N ASP A 95 -9.07 -7.00 20.35
CA ASP A 95 -10.37 -7.70 20.42
C ASP A 95 -11.51 -6.80 20.91
N THR A 96 -11.43 -5.52 20.54
CA THR A 96 -12.26 -4.44 21.08
C THR A 96 -13.13 -3.87 20.00
N GLU A 97 -14.38 -3.56 20.38
CA GLU A 97 -15.35 -2.89 19.53
C GLU A 97 -15.45 -1.41 19.91
N LEU A 98 -15.22 -0.53 18.94
CA LEU A 98 -15.37 0.92 19.07
C LEU A 98 -16.61 1.38 18.28
N LEU A 99 -17.68 1.73 19.00
CA LEU A 99 -18.89 2.30 18.45
C LEU A 99 -18.78 3.83 18.40
N ILE A 100 -18.92 4.41 17.22
CA ILE A 100 -18.85 5.86 17.05
C ILE A 100 -20.17 6.44 16.54
N SER A 101 -20.74 7.36 17.32
CA SER A 101 -21.93 8.13 16.93
C SER A 101 -21.60 9.46 16.25
N SER A 102 -20.33 9.86 16.30
CA SER A 102 -19.75 11.08 15.75
C SER A 102 -18.36 10.79 15.20
N SER A 103 -17.84 11.66 14.32
CA SER A 103 -16.50 11.48 13.76
C SER A 103 -15.41 11.38 14.83
N LEU A 104 -14.41 10.54 14.56
CA LEU A 104 -13.24 10.30 15.39
C LEU A 104 -12.00 10.82 14.65
N GLY A 105 -11.27 11.76 15.24
CA GLY A 105 -10.00 12.25 14.76
C GLY A 105 -8.84 11.71 15.59
N ILE A 106 -7.78 11.24 14.93
CA ILE A 106 -6.47 10.94 15.53
C ILE A 106 -5.52 12.04 15.08
N GLU A 107 -5.30 13.05 15.92
CA GLU A 107 -4.51 14.23 15.59
C GLU A 107 -3.07 14.05 16.10
N GLY A 108 -2.12 13.84 15.19
CA GLY A 108 -0.69 13.75 15.50
C GLY A 108 0.02 15.10 15.40
N SER A 109 1.11 15.26 16.15
CA SER A 109 2.08 16.33 15.91
C SER A 109 3.35 15.74 15.27
N THR A 110 4.17 16.58 14.66
CA THR A 110 5.46 16.12 14.09
C THR A 110 6.46 15.68 15.16
N SER A 111 6.31 16.16 16.41
CA SER A 111 7.16 15.78 17.54
C SER A 111 6.65 14.54 18.29
N GLU A 112 5.34 14.35 18.31
CA GLU A 112 4.65 13.28 19.04
C GLU A 112 3.48 12.80 18.18
N PRO A 113 3.67 11.73 17.38
CA PRO A 113 2.60 11.19 16.56
C PRO A 113 1.62 10.43 17.46
N SER A 114 0.40 10.92 17.53
CA SER A 114 -0.73 10.16 18.08
C SER A 114 -0.93 8.90 17.27
N SER A 115 -1.32 7.81 17.92
CA SER A 115 -1.49 6.53 17.24
C SER A 115 -2.79 5.84 17.64
N LEU A 116 -3.40 5.15 16.69
CA LEU A 116 -4.47 4.19 16.91
C LEU A 116 -3.99 2.83 16.41
N LEU A 117 -3.88 1.87 17.32
CA LEU A 117 -3.52 0.49 17.01
C LEU A 117 -4.75 -0.41 17.16
N LEU A 118 -5.07 -1.18 16.11
CA LEU A 118 -6.13 -2.18 16.10
C LEU A 118 -5.54 -3.58 15.98
N GLU A 119 -6.01 -4.52 16.81
CA GLU A 119 -5.62 -5.93 16.76
C GLU A 119 -6.85 -6.82 16.99
N GLY A 120 -7.38 -7.45 15.94
CA GLY A 120 -8.65 -8.20 16.03
C GLY A 120 -9.85 -7.31 16.38
N SER A 121 -9.75 -6.02 16.04
CA SER A 121 -10.66 -4.98 16.52
C SER A 121 -11.62 -4.48 15.44
N MET A 122 -12.75 -3.94 15.88
CA MET A 122 -13.77 -3.37 15.01
C MET A 122 -14.06 -1.92 15.38
N ILE A 123 -14.06 -1.02 14.41
CA ILE A 123 -14.65 0.31 14.51
C ILE A 123 -15.91 0.30 13.67
N ARG A 124 -17.05 0.68 14.23
CA ARG A 124 -18.29 0.80 13.45
C ARG A 124 -19.13 1.98 13.88
N ARG A 125 -19.97 2.42 12.96
CA ARG A 125 -20.98 3.42 13.22
C ARG A 125 -22.02 2.90 14.22
N GLU A 126 -22.37 3.72 15.20
CA GLU A 126 -23.49 3.40 16.09
C GLU A 126 -24.83 3.50 15.34
N SER A 127 -25.73 2.53 15.59
CA SER A 127 -27.05 2.51 14.96
C SER A 127 -27.83 3.80 15.28
N GLY A 128 -28.31 4.48 14.25
CA GLY A 128 -29.04 5.74 14.41
C GLY A 128 -28.17 7.00 14.57
N ALA A 129 -26.84 6.88 14.49
CA ALA A 129 -25.96 8.05 14.39
C ALA A 129 -26.38 8.92 13.20
N ALA A 130 -26.46 10.24 13.37
CA ALA A 130 -26.87 11.16 12.31
C ALA A 130 -25.65 11.71 11.55
N GLY A 131 -25.82 11.98 10.24
CA GLY A 131 -24.77 12.58 9.41
C GLY A 131 -23.68 11.60 8.95
N ASN A 132 -22.57 12.14 8.46
CA ASN A 132 -21.39 11.36 8.12
C ASN A 132 -20.57 11.14 9.39
N VAL A 133 -20.15 9.90 9.61
CA VAL A 133 -19.31 9.51 10.74
C VAL A 133 -18.02 9.02 10.12
N ASP A 134 -16.96 9.81 10.30
CA ASP A 134 -15.68 9.58 9.64
C ASP A 134 -14.59 9.29 10.69
N LEU A 135 -13.63 8.46 10.31
CA LEU A 135 -12.34 8.32 10.99
C LEU A 135 -11.32 9.20 10.26
N SER A 136 -10.86 10.26 10.89
CA SER A 136 -9.81 11.15 10.37
C SER A 136 -8.47 10.82 11.02
N VAL A 137 -7.44 10.56 10.22
CA VAL A 137 -6.10 10.18 10.69
C VAL A 137 -5.06 11.19 10.22
N ASP A 138 -4.50 11.93 11.16
CA ASP A 138 -3.39 12.87 10.98
C ASP A 138 -2.15 12.43 11.80
N GLY A 139 -2.22 11.24 12.41
CA GLY A 139 -1.13 10.53 13.07
C GLY A 139 -0.94 9.13 12.46
N LEU A 140 -0.63 8.13 13.28
CA LEU A 140 -0.47 6.74 12.83
C LEU A 140 -1.74 5.92 13.09
N LEU A 141 -2.29 5.29 12.05
CA LEU A 141 -3.21 4.16 12.20
C LEU A 141 -2.42 2.88 11.89
N GLU A 142 -2.25 2.02 12.89
CA GLU A 142 -1.56 0.73 12.75
C GLU A 142 -2.55 -0.43 12.94
N ILE A 143 -2.58 -1.34 11.97
CA ILE A 143 -3.40 -2.55 12.00
C ILE A 143 -2.48 -3.75 12.22
N ARG A 144 -2.83 -4.60 13.18
CA ARG A 144 -2.20 -5.88 13.47
C ARG A 144 -3.23 -6.98 13.55
N GLY A 145 -2.79 -8.24 13.45
CA GLY A 145 -3.69 -9.38 13.52
C GLY A 145 -4.70 -9.42 12.36
N GLN A 146 -5.56 -10.43 12.37
CA GLN A 146 -6.54 -10.66 11.32
C GLN A 146 -7.93 -10.15 11.70
N ASN A 147 -8.79 -10.00 10.71
CA ASN A 147 -10.22 -9.71 10.86
C ASN A 147 -10.51 -8.35 11.52
N ASN A 148 -9.68 -7.33 11.23
CA ASN A 148 -10.03 -5.97 11.64
C ASN A 148 -11.07 -5.39 10.68
N THR A 149 -11.98 -4.58 11.21
CA THR A 149 -13.00 -3.91 10.39
C THR A 149 -13.12 -2.45 10.80
N VAL A 150 -13.17 -1.55 9.82
CA VAL A 150 -13.45 -0.13 9.99
C VAL A 150 -14.67 0.22 9.13
N ASP A 151 -15.84 0.03 9.72
CA ASP A 151 -17.15 0.26 9.12
C ASP A 151 -17.58 1.73 9.24
N VAL A 152 -16.68 2.61 8.80
CA VAL A 152 -16.85 4.06 8.65
C VAL A 152 -15.92 4.54 7.54
N ARG A 153 -16.18 5.72 6.99
CA ARG A 153 -15.26 6.32 6.02
C ARG A 153 -13.95 6.71 6.72
N ILE A 154 -12.82 6.26 6.19
CA ILE A 154 -11.50 6.73 6.62
C ILE A 154 -11.01 7.88 5.73
N THR A 155 -10.43 8.91 6.36
CA THR A 155 -9.73 9.99 5.67
C THR A 155 -8.37 10.19 6.33
N THR A 156 -7.30 10.35 5.54
CA THR A 156 -5.99 10.72 6.10
C THR A 156 -5.57 12.12 5.65
N SER A 157 -4.86 12.83 6.51
CA SER A 157 -4.12 14.03 6.10
C SER A 157 -2.83 13.62 5.39
N PRO A 158 -2.15 14.51 4.65
CA PRO A 158 -0.82 14.22 4.09
C PRO A 158 0.27 13.86 5.11
N ARG A 159 0.00 14.05 6.41
CA ARG A 159 0.92 13.67 7.50
C ARG A 159 0.50 12.39 8.21
N GLY A 160 -0.71 11.90 7.93
CA GLY A 160 -1.18 10.63 8.45
C GLY A 160 -0.30 9.49 7.94
N LEU A 161 -0.34 8.36 8.62
CA LEU A 161 0.29 7.12 8.17
C LEU A 161 -0.69 5.98 8.40
N LEU A 162 -0.88 5.15 7.39
CA LEU A 162 -1.59 3.88 7.53
C LEU A 162 -0.57 2.75 7.42
N ARG A 163 -0.46 1.93 8.46
CA ARG A 163 0.39 0.74 8.47
C ARG A 163 -0.45 -0.50 8.72
N VAL A 164 -0.26 -1.53 7.90
CA VAL A 164 -0.84 -2.85 8.11
C VAL A 164 0.33 -3.83 8.27
N ALA A 165 0.44 -4.45 9.44
CA ALA A 165 1.56 -5.34 9.77
C ALA A 165 1.52 -6.66 8.99
N ASP A 166 2.61 -7.42 9.04
CA ASP A 166 2.73 -8.72 8.37
C ASP A 166 1.58 -9.67 8.75
N GLY A 167 0.96 -10.27 7.73
CA GLY A 167 -0.16 -11.19 7.86
C GLY A 167 -1.46 -10.58 8.42
N ALA A 168 -1.49 -9.26 8.64
CA ALA A 168 -2.66 -8.58 9.15
C ALA A 168 -3.68 -8.31 8.04
N SER A 169 -4.96 -8.24 8.41
CA SER A 169 -6.03 -7.90 7.47
C SER A 169 -6.98 -6.85 8.02
N VAL A 170 -7.46 -5.97 7.15
CA VAL A 170 -8.47 -4.96 7.46
C VAL A 170 -9.45 -4.77 6.31
N GLU A 171 -10.72 -4.64 6.67
CA GLU A 171 -11.80 -4.20 5.78
C GLU A 171 -12.21 -2.78 6.14
N PHE A 172 -12.19 -1.88 5.15
CA PHE A 172 -12.70 -0.52 5.22
C PHE A 172 -13.98 -0.41 4.39
N THR A 173 -14.97 0.32 4.87
CA THR A 173 -16.16 0.63 4.04
C THR A 173 -15.78 1.55 2.89
N SER A 174 -15.19 2.72 3.16
CA SER A 174 -14.68 3.65 2.14
C SER A 174 -13.43 4.36 2.64
N ALA A 175 -12.53 4.77 1.75
CA ALA A 175 -11.28 5.42 2.11
C ALA A 175 -10.87 6.56 1.18
N ASP A 176 -10.43 7.68 1.75
CA ASP A 176 -9.68 8.74 1.08
C ASP A 176 -8.35 8.93 1.82
N ILE A 177 -7.38 8.09 1.47
CA ILE A 177 -6.05 8.07 2.07
C ILE A 177 -5.16 8.97 1.23
N ARG A 178 -4.76 10.11 1.79
CA ARG A 178 -3.91 11.12 1.14
C ARG A 178 -2.49 11.08 1.66
N SER A 179 -2.05 9.93 2.14
CA SER A 179 -0.80 9.75 2.83
C SER A 179 -0.17 8.41 2.49
N GLU A 180 1.06 8.23 2.93
CA GLU A 180 1.75 6.96 2.76
C GLU A 180 0.98 5.81 3.44
N VAL A 181 0.80 4.74 2.65
CA VAL A 181 0.30 3.45 3.11
C VAL A 181 1.46 2.46 3.11
N SER A 182 1.64 1.71 4.19
CA SER A 182 2.65 0.67 4.30
C SER A 182 2.00 -0.67 4.64
N LEU A 183 2.17 -1.65 3.74
CA LEU A 183 1.60 -2.99 3.85
C LEU A 183 2.72 -4.00 4.06
N GLY A 184 2.66 -4.71 5.19
CA GLY A 184 3.57 -5.79 5.53
C GLY A 184 3.35 -7.04 4.67
N ALA A 185 4.28 -7.99 4.76
CA ALA A 185 4.24 -9.20 3.97
C ALA A 185 2.98 -10.01 4.29
N ASN A 186 2.32 -10.55 3.26
CA ASN A 186 1.07 -11.32 3.40
C ASN A 186 -0.10 -10.55 4.04
N SER A 187 -0.02 -9.22 4.14
CA SER A 187 -1.13 -8.40 4.61
C SER A 187 -2.19 -8.19 3.53
N SER A 188 -3.41 -7.87 3.94
CA SER A 188 -4.48 -7.51 3.00
C SER A 188 -5.35 -6.35 3.47
N VAL A 189 -5.78 -5.54 2.51
CA VAL A 189 -6.71 -4.42 2.70
C VAL A 189 -7.86 -4.56 1.72
N TYR A 190 -9.08 -4.53 2.22
CA TYR A 190 -10.29 -4.56 1.41
C TYR A 190 -11.06 -3.24 1.56
N PHE A 191 -11.56 -2.69 0.45
CA PHE A 191 -12.43 -1.52 0.41
C PHE A 191 -13.80 -1.92 -0.16
N GLY A 192 -14.87 -1.75 0.62
CA GLY A 192 -16.24 -2.12 0.22
C GLY A 192 -16.93 -1.12 -0.72
N GLU A 193 -16.47 0.13 -0.75
CA GLU A 193 -16.96 1.24 -1.58
C GLU A 193 -15.77 1.91 -2.28
N PRO A 194 -15.97 2.95 -3.12
CA PRO A 194 -14.87 3.63 -3.79
C PRO A 194 -13.81 4.14 -2.82
N ALA A 195 -12.55 3.93 -3.19
CA ALA A 195 -11.39 4.26 -2.39
C ALA A 195 -10.30 4.97 -3.20
N SER A 196 -9.57 5.86 -2.55
CA SER A 196 -8.36 6.48 -3.11
C SER A 196 -7.17 6.37 -2.16
N ILE A 197 -6.02 6.01 -2.71
CA ILE A 197 -4.70 6.00 -2.07
C ILE A 197 -3.80 7.00 -2.81
N GLY A 198 -3.30 8.00 -2.08
CA GLY A 198 -2.45 9.06 -2.59
C GLY A 198 -1.07 9.09 -1.93
N ASP A 199 -0.20 9.95 -2.46
CA ASP A 199 1.19 10.22 -2.06
C ASP A 199 2.17 9.04 -2.21
N GLY A 200 1.85 7.85 -1.70
CA GLY A 200 2.68 6.65 -1.90
C GLY A 200 2.15 5.39 -1.24
N LEU A 201 2.54 4.24 -1.79
CA LEU A 201 2.29 2.93 -1.24
C LEU A 201 3.60 2.15 -1.15
N SER A 202 3.93 1.67 0.04
CA SER A 202 4.96 0.67 0.27
C SER A 202 4.32 -0.69 0.52
N LEU A 203 4.74 -1.71 -0.22
CA LEU A 203 4.18 -3.06 -0.15
C LEU A 203 5.30 -4.10 -0.05
N ALA A 204 5.31 -4.86 1.04
CA ALA A 204 6.16 -6.04 1.17
C ALA A 204 5.46 -7.26 0.55
N LEU A 205 6.10 -7.89 -0.43
CA LEU A 205 5.61 -9.09 -1.10
C LEU A 205 5.78 -10.30 -0.19
N GLY A 206 4.71 -11.08 -0.05
CA GLY A 206 4.76 -12.43 0.50
C GLY A 206 4.23 -13.46 -0.50
N ASP A 207 4.30 -14.74 -0.14
CA ASP A 207 3.82 -15.82 -1.02
C ASP A 207 2.31 -15.75 -1.29
N ASN A 208 1.52 -15.13 -0.41
CA ASN A 208 0.09 -14.91 -0.64
C ASN A 208 -0.18 -14.07 -1.90
N ASN A 209 0.74 -13.16 -2.24
CA ASN A 209 0.65 -12.32 -3.42
C ASN A 209 0.70 -13.09 -4.74
N LEU A 210 1.13 -14.35 -4.73
CA LEU A 210 1.10 -15.22 -5.92
C LEU A 210 -0.32 -15.68 -6.28
N THR A 211 -1.29 -15.51 -5.39
CA THR A 211 -2.66 -16.02 -5.56
C THR A 211 -3.75 -15.02 -5.22
N ALA A 212 -3.41 -13.91 -4.57
CA ALA A 212 -4.37 -12.89 -4.15
C ALA A 212 -3.71 -11.50 -4.10
N SER A 213 -4.49 -10.47 -4.40
CA SER A 213 -4.05 -9.08 -4.30
C SER A 213 -3.91 -8.61 -2.85
N SER A 214 -2.89 -7.79 -2.54
CA SER A 214 -2.76 -7.15 -1.22
C SER A 214 -3.85 -6.12 -0.97
N VAL A 215 -4.33 -5.45 -2.02
CA VAL A 215 -5.34 -4.41 -1.91
C VAL A 215 -6.45 -4.70 -2.89
N VAL A 216 -7.67 -4.80 -2.37
CA VAL A 216 -8.87 -5.13 -3.14
C VAL A 216 -9.90 -4.04 -2.95
N GLY A 217 -10.42 -3.49 -4.03
CA GLY A 217 -11.56 -2.57 -4.03
C GLY A 217 -12.79 -3.21 -4.65
N ALA A 218 -13.93 -3.19 -3.98
CA ALA A 218 -15.17 -3.74 -4.51
C ALA A 218 -15.73 -2.93 -5.69
N GLU A 219 -15.41 -1.63 -5.77
CA GLU A 219 -15.87 -0.72 -6.81
C GLU A 219 -14.68 -0.05 -7.51
N GLN A 220 -14.57 1.28 -7.39
CA GLN A 220 -13.48 2.05 -7.95
C GLN A 220 -12.32 2.18 -6.97
N LEU A 221 -11.11 1.82 -7.40
CA LEU A 221 -9.88 2.05 -6.66
C LEU A 221 -8.99 3.03 -7.45
N THR A 222 -8.66 4.16 -6.84
CA THR A 222 -7.68 5.11 -7.39
C THR A 222 -6.38 5.03 -6.61
N VAL A 223 -5.27 4.73 -7.28
CA VAL A 223 -3.92 4.68 -6.66
C VAL A 223 -3.04 5.70 -7.36
N SER A 224 -2.39 6.58 -6.61
CA SER A 224 -1.50 7.61 -7.15
C SER A 224 -0.28 7.80 -6.25
N GLY A 225 0.81 8.32 -6.81
CA GLY A 225 2.06 8.51 -6.06
C GLY A 225 3.19 7.61 -6.53
N VAL A 226 4.01 7.19 -5.57
CA VAL A 226 5.09 6.21 -5.75
C VAL A 226 4.62 4.84 -5.26
N LEU A 227 4.91 3.79 -6.03
CA LEU A 227 4.77 2.40 -5.58
C LEU A 227 6.16 1.86 -5.22
N ALA A 228 6.41 1.62 -3.93
CA ALA A 228 7.63 0.98 -3.45
C ALA A 228 7.35 -0.48 -3.07
N VAL A 229 8.18 -1.40 -3.57
CA VAL A 229 7.99 -2.84 -3.38
C VAL A 229 9.18 -3.41 -2.62
N ASP A 230 8.91 -4.24 -1.61
CA ASP A 230 9.94 -5.01 -0.91
C ASP A 230 9.71 -6.51 -1.16
N ALA A 231 10.65 -7.16 -1.83
CA ALA A 231 10.56 -8.60 -2.13
C ALA A 231 11.30 -9.48 -1.09
N SER A 232 11.81 -8.90 0.00
CA SER A 232 12.64 -9.62 0.98
C SER A 232 11.90 -10.73 1.75
N ALA A 233 10.57 -10.67 1.79
CA ALA A 233 9.73 -11.67 2.43
C ALA A 233 9.18 -12.75 1.47
N ALA A 234 9.42 -12.65 0.16
CA ALA A 234 9.07 -13.68 -0.80
C ALA A 234 10.04 -14.88 -0.67
N SER A 235 9.49 -16.10 -0.59
CA SER A 235 10.30 -17.29 -0.30
C SER A 235 11.21 -17.71 -1.47
N GLU A 236 10.72 -17.57 -2.71
CA GLU A 236 11.46 -17.83 -3.94
C GLU A 236 10.90 -16.95 -5.06
N VAL A 237 11.77 -16.19 -5.72
CA VAL A 237 11.43 -15.39 -6.89
C VAL A 237 11.96 -16.07 -8.14
N ALA A 238 11.07 -16.42 -9.07
CA ALA A 238 11.36 -17.17 -10.28
C ALA A 238 10.62 -16.59 -11.50
N ALA A 239 11.25 -16.66 -12.67
CA ALA A 239 10.64 -16.18 -13.92
C ALA A 239 9.29 -16.88 -14.19
N GLY A 240 8.31 -16.09 -14.62
CA GLY A 240 6.93 -16.51 -14.87
C GLY A 240 6.00 -16.39 -13.67
N GLN A 241 6.50 -16.09 -12.47
CA GLN A 241 5.64 -15.77 -11.33
C GLN A 241 4.96 -14.42 -11.51
N VAL A 242 3.71 -14.32 -11.07
CA VAL A 242 2.92 -13.08 -11.07
C VAL A 242 2.55 -12.77 -9.64
N TYR A 243 2.89 -11.56 -9.19
CA TYR A 243 2.50 -11.05 -7.88
C TYR A 243 1.36 -10.06 -8.05
N HIS A 244 0.18 -10.41 -7.54
CA HIS A 244 -1.01 -9.59 -7.58
C HIS A 244 -0.94 -8.50 -6.50
N LEU A 245 -1.07 -7.22 -6.89
CA LEU A 245 -0.96 -6.09 -5.96
C LEU A 245 -2.32 -5.44 -5.71
N PHE A 246 -3.00 -5.04 -6.79
CA PHE A 246 -4.29 -4.37 -6.78
C PHE A 246 -5.32 -5.16 -7.58
N GLU A 247 -6.55 -5.23 -7.07
CA GLU A 247 -7.72 -5.71 -7.80
C GLU A 247 -8.92 -4.81 -7.50
N ALA A 248 -9.65 -4.39 -8.52
CA ALA A 248 -10.91 -3.66 -8.37
C ALA A 248 -11.84 -3.78 -9.59
N ASP A 249 -13.13 -3.50 -9.43
CA ASP A 249 -14.08 -3.41 -10.55
C ASP A 249 -13.69 -2.30 -11.55
N SER A 250 -13.06 -1.23 -11.05
CA SER A 250 -12.43 -0.20 -11.85
C SER A 250 -11.17 0.32 -11.16
N LEU A 251 -10.02 0.10 -11.79
CA LEU A 251 -8.72 0.52 -11.29
C LEU A 251 -8.21 1.75 -12.07
N ASN A 252 -7.93 2.83 -11.34
CA ASN A 252 -7.29 4.02 -11.89
C ASN A 252 -5.92 4.22 -11.24
N VAL A 253 -4.86 3.94 -12.00
CA VAL A 253 -3.48 4.02 -11.53
C VAL A 253 -2.81 5.28 -12.10
N GLY A 254 -2.61 6.27 -11.24
CA GLY A 254 -1.83 7.49 -11.48
C GLY A 254 -0.46 7.45 -10.81
N LEU A 255 0.24 6.31 -10.89
CA LEU A 255 1.61 6.17 -10.37
C LEU A 255 2.59 6.85 -11.32
N PHE A 256 3.52 7.63 -10.76
CA PHE A 256 4.57 8.30 -11.55
C PHE A 256 5.96 7.67 -11.38
N GLU A 257 6.11 6.76 -10.42
CA GLU A 257 7.37 6.08 -10.11
C GLU A 257 7.11 4.71 -9.48
N TYR A 258 7.94 3.73 -9.87
CA TYR A 258 7.97 2.38 -9.31
C TYR A 258 9.36 2.16 -8.72
N ASP A 259 9.44 2.05 -7.40
CA ASP A 259 10.65 1.69 -6.67
C ASP A 259 10.64 0.18 -6.45
N LEU A 260 11.18 -0.55 -7.41
CA LEU A 260 11.20 -2.02 -7.42
C LEU A 260 12.58 -2.52 -6.98
N PRO A 261 12.65 -3.59 -6.17
CA PRO A 261 13.91 -4.07 -5.65
C PRO A 261 14.68 -4.85 -6.73
N ASP A 262 16.02 -4.80 -6.68
CA ASP A 262 16.87 -5.63 -7.53
C ASP A 262 16.62 -7.12 -7.23
N LEU A 263 16.36 -7.91 -8.28
CA LEU A 263 16.23 -9.36 -8.17
C LEU A 263 17.57 -10.06 -8.49
N PRO A 264 17.80 -11.28 -7.98
CA PRO A 264 19.02 -12.02 -8.27
C PRO A 264 19.19 -12.36 -9.76
N GLY A 265 20.45 -12.27 -10.23
CA GLY A 265 20.82 -12.73 -11.57
C GLY A 265 20.29 -11.83 -12.68
N THR A 266 19.47 -12.41 -13.56
CA THR A 266 18.84 -11.73 -14.71
C THR A 266 17.36 -11.50 -14.51
N LEU A 267 16.83 -11.78 -13.31
CA LEU A 267 15.42 -11.56 -13.03
C LEU A 267 15.10 -10.07 -12.88
N GLU A 268 13.91 -9.67 -13.31
CA GLU A 268 13.39 -8.30 -13.15
C GLU A 268 11.88 -8.36 -12.93
N PHE A 269 11.34 -7.41 -12.16
CA PHE A 269 9.89 -7.21 -12.08
C PHE A 269 9.41 -6.36 -13.27
N LEU A 270 8.43 -6.88 -13.99
CA LEU A 270 7.73 -6.19 -15.05
C LEU A 270 6.29 -5.89 -14.59
N PRO A 271 5.93 -4.63 -14.33
CA PRO A 271 4.56 -4.29 -14.00
C PRO A 271 3.61 -4.64 -15.16
N GLN A 272 2.43 -5.15 -14.83
CA GLN A 272 1.34 -5.45 -15.76
C GLN A 272 0.06 -4.83 -15.25
N MET A 273 -0.67 -4.13 -16.11
CA MET A 273 -1.88 -3.41 -15.72
C MET A 273 -3.03 -3.68 -16.70
N THR A 274 -4.22 -3.87 -16.14
CA THR A 274 -5.50 -3.93 -16.84
C THR A 274 -6.46 -2.88 -16.26
N GLU A 275 -7.69 -2.81 -16.76
CA GLU A 275 -8.73 -1.94 -16.19
C GLU A 275 -9.12 -2.33 -14.75
N THR A 276 -8.78 -3.54 -14.31
CA THR A 276 -9.21 -4.11 -13.02
C THR A 276 -8.07 -4.57 -12.13
N GLU A 277 -6.84 -4.60 -12.62
CA GLU A 277 -5.74 -5.25 -11.92
C GLU A 277 -4.38 -4.57 -12.18
N LEU A 278 -3.54 -4.50 -11.15
CA LEU A 278 -2.10 -4.28 -11.28
C LEU A 278 -1.36 -5.46 -10.63
N SER A 279 -0.44 -6.03 -11.39
CA SER A 279 0.43 -7.12 -10.93
C SER A 279 1.88 -6.90 -11.36
N LEU A 280 2.80 -7.68 -10.79
CA LEU A 280 4.21 -7.72 -11.19
C LEU A 280 4.53 -9.11 -11.73
N LEU A 281 4.87 -9.18 -13.01
CA LEU A 281 5.42 -10.40 -13.61
C LEU A 281 6.93 -10.44 -13.38
N VAL A 282 7.42 -11.55 -12.84
CA VAL A 282 8.87 -11.82 -12.81
C VAL A 282 9.27 -12.33 -14.19
N ILE A 283 10.21 -11.65 -14.83
CA ILE A 283 10.76 -12.05 -16.13
C ILE A 283 12.24 -12.39 -16.01
N ASP A 284 12.76 -13.13 -16.99
CA ASP A 284 14.19 -13.33 -17.16
C ASP A 284 14.71 -12.44 -18.30
N THR A 285 15.49 -11.41 -17.93
CA THR A 285 16.06 -10.45 -18.88
C THR A 285 17.13 -11.04 -19.81
N ALA A 286 17.57 -12.28 -19.55
CA ALA A 286 18.41 -13.03 -20.49
C ALA A 286 17.62 -13.51 -21.72
N VAL A 287 16.30 -13.64 -21.60
CA VAL A 287 15.41 -14.22 -22.62
C VAL A 287 14.41 -13.19 -23.15
N THR A 288 14.02 -12.21 -22.32
CA THR A 288 13.00 -11.20 -22.65
C THR A 288 13.53 -9.81 -22.37
N LEU A 289 13.25 -8.84 -23.25
CA LEU A 289 13.67 -7.46 -23.06
C LEU A 289 12.44 -6.55 -22.92
N PRO A 290 12.12 -6.07 -21.71
CA PRO A 290 11.02 -5.13 -21.51
C PRO A 290 11.13 -3.90 -22.40
N GLY A 291 10.05 -3.55 -23.08
CA GLY A 291 10.00 -2.41 -24.00
C GLY A 291 10.40 -2.72 -25.44
N ASP A 292 10.90 -3.92 -25.74
CA ASP A 292 11.16 -4.41 -27.10
C ASP A 292 9.85 -4.95 -27.72
N CYS A 293 9.02 -4.03 -28.18
CA CYS A 293 7.69 -4.31 -28.71
C CYS A 293 7.72 -4.92 -30.11
N ASN A 294 8.83 -4.77 -30.86
CA ASN A 294 9.00 -5.38 -32.18
C ASN A 294 9.76 -6.73 -32.14
N SER A 295 10.30 -7.09 -30.97
CA SER A 295 11.07 -8.31 -30.71
C SER A 295 12.34 -8.46 -31.56
N ASP A 296 13.00 -7.35 -31.90
CA ASP A 296 14.27 -7.35 -32.64
C ASP A 296 15.52 -7.43 -31.73
N GLY A 297 15.31 -7.41 -30.41
CA GLY A 297 16.34 -7.50 -29.39
C GLY A 297 16.96 -6.16 -29.00
N LEU A 298 16.40 -5.03 -29.43
CA LEU A 298 16.83 -3.68 -29.07
C LEU A 298 15.61 -2.81 -28.73
N VAL A 299 15.63 -2.15 -27.56
CA VAL A 299 14.59 -1.16 -27.24
C VAL A 299 14.97 0.18 -27.87
N ASP A 300 14.28 0.58 -28.94
CA ASP A 300 14.57 1.82 -29.65
C ASP A 300 13.31 2.59 -30.12
N ALA A 301 13.48 3.55 -31.05
CA ALA A 301 12.38 4.38 -31.52
C ALA A 301 11.34 3.60 -32.35
N ALA A 302 11.68 2.44 -32.90
CA ALA A 302 10.75 1.57 -33.61
C ALA A 302 9.68 1.02 -32.65
N ASP A 303 10.06 0.60 -31.44
CA ASP A 303 9.12 0.10 -30.43
C ASP A 303 8.08 1.15 -30.03
N TYR A 304 8.53 2.40 -29.88
CA TYR A 304 7.63 3.51 -29.58
C TYR A 304 6.51 3.66 -30.63
N THR A 305 6.81 3.38 -31.91
CA THR A 305 5.78 3.44 -32.95
C THR A 305 4.73 2.35 -32.80
N LEU A 306 5.11 1.14 -32.36
CA LEU A 306 4.17 0.06 -32.05
C LEU A 306 3.29 0.40 -30.84
N ILE A 307 3.90 0.91 -29.76
CA ILE A 307 3.17 1.33 -28.56
C ILE A 307 2.16 2.43 -28.92
N ARG A 308 2.58 3.40 -29.74
CA ARG A 308 1.71 4.50 -30.19
C ARG A 308 0.57 4.00 -31.07
N ASP A 309 0.81 3.01 -31.93
CA ASP A 309 -0.17 2.57 -32.92
C ASP A 309 -1.17 1.55 -32.33
N ASN A 310 -0.83 0.85 -31.23
CA ASN A 310 -1.69 -0.12 -30.51
C ASN A 310 -2.62 0.54 -29.47
N VAL A 311 -3.26 1.67 -29.81
CA VAL A 311 -4.02 2.51 -28.87
C VAL A 311 -5.23 1.81 -28.23
N SER A 312 -5.05 1.29 -27.02
CA SER A 312 -6.09 1.21 -25.97
C SER A 312 -5.58 1.99 -24.75
N SER A 313 -6.42 2.86 -24.19
CA SER A 313 -5.99 4.09 -23.48
C SER A 313 -5.16 3.91 -22.20
N ASP A 314 -5.20 2.75 -21.56
CA ASP A 314 -4.66 2.62 -20.19
C ASP A 314 -3.35 1.82 -20.17
N ALA A 315 -3.24 0.75 -20.97
CA ALA A 315 -1.99 0.00 -21.17
C ALA A 315 -0.87 0.89 -21.73
N GLN A 316 -1.23 1.92 -22.52
CA GLN A 316 -0.28 2.80 -23.19
C GLN A 316 0.64 3.56 -22.22
N GLN A 317 0.14 3.97 -21.05
CA GLN A 317 0.98 4.73 -20.11
C GLN A 317 2.05 3.86 -19.47
N LEU A 318 1.68 2.63 -19.10
CA LEU A 318 2.60 1.68 -18.51
C LEU A 318 3.62 1.18 -19.55
N ASP A 319 3.18 0.80 -20.75
CA ASP A 319 4.07 0.38 -21.83
C ASP A 319 5.07 1.47 -22.20
N LEU A 320 4.63 2.73 -22.26
CA LEU A 320 5.50 3.86 -22.53
C LEU A 320 6.54 4.09 -21.42
N MET A 321 6.16 3.87 -20.16
CA MET A 321 7.08 3.97 -19.03
C MET A 321 8.11 2.83 -19.07
N VAL A 322 7.69 1.59 -19.34
CA VAL A 322 8.58 0.43 -19.51
C VAL A 322 9.57 0.68 -20.64
N TRP A 323 9.09 1.14 -21.80
CA TRP A 323 9.94 1.50 -22.94
C TRP A 323 10.94 2.61 -22.59
N ARG A 324 10.51 3.69 -21.93
CA ARG A 324 11.39 4.80 -21.52
C ARG A 324 12.51 4.32 -20.59
N THR A 325 12.16 3.46 -19.64
CA THR A 325 13.10 2.90 -18.65
C THR A 325 14.14 2.01 -19.31
N ASN A 326 13.77 1.31 -20.38
CA ASN A 326 14.63 0.35 -21.07
C ASN A 326 15.24 0.86 -22.38
N TYR A 327 14.98 2.11 -22.79
CA TYR A 327 15.46 2.65 -24.06
C TYR A 327 16.98 2.52 -24.22
N GLY A 328 17.40 1.90 -25.32
CA GLY A 328 18.80 1.62 -25.64
C GLY A 328 19.35 0.35 -25.01
N ARG A 329 18.57 -0.38 -24.18
CA ARG A 329 18.95 -1.74 -23.77
C ARG A 329 18.84 -2.68 -24.97
N MET A 330 19.71 -3.67 -25.00
CA MET A 330 19.73 -4.73 -26.01
C MET A 330 19.77 -6.08 -25.30
N LEU A 331 19.12 -7.09 -25.87
CA LEU A 331 19.29 -8.47 -25.42
C LEU A 331 20.76 -8.80 -25.58
N ALA A 332 21.36 -9.31 -24.51
CA ALA A 332 22.64 -9.98 -24.63
C ALA A 332 22.40 -11.25 -25.44
N LEU A 333 22.46 -11.14 -26.77
CA LEU A 333 22.49 -12.27 -27.69
C LEU A 333 23.75 -13.06 -27.36
N GLY A 334 23.62 -13.93 -26.36
CA GLY A 334 24.72 -14.54 -25.63
C GLY A 334 25.65 -15.13 -26.64
N SER A 335 26.81 -14.47 -26.82
CA SER A 335 27.75 -14.63 -27.94
C SER A 335 27.32 -15.74 -28.88
N GLN A 336 26.31 -15.49 -29.72
CA GLN A 336 25.98 -16.45 -30.76
C GLN A 336 27.31 -16.62 -31.47
N PRO A 337 27.87 -17.85 -31.53
CA PRO A 337 29.19 -18.05 -32.10
C PRO A 337 29.19 -17.30 -33.41
N ILE A 338 30.02 -16.26 -33.50
CA ILE A 338 30.12 -15.41 -34.68
C ILE A 338 30.10 -16.41 -35.83
N PRO A 339 29.07 -16.44 -36.70
CA PRO A 339 28.95 -17.50 -37.68
C PRO A 339 30.32 -17.60 -38.34
N GLU A 340 30.97 -18.76 -38.18
CA GLU A 340 32.34 -18.96 -38.66
C GLU A 340 32.39 -18.33 -40.05
N PRO A 341 33.31 -17.38 -40.29
CA PRO A 341 33.26 -16.54 -41.47
C PRO A 341 33.00 -17.44 -42.67
N ILE A 342 31.79 -17.34 -43.22
CA ILE A 342 31.33 -18.22 -44.30
C ILE A 342 32.43 -18.12 -45.34
N PRO A 343 33.16 -19.21 -45.66
CA PRO A 343 34.32 -19.13 -46.53
C PRO A 343 33.87 -18.48 -47.83
N GLU A 344 34.28 -17.23 -48.07
CA GLU A 344 33.73 -16.49 -49.20
C GLU A 344 34.13 -17.23 -50.48
N PRO A 345 33.17 -17.62 -51.34
CA PRO A 345 33.45 -18.33 -52.59
C PRO A 345 34.23 -17.47 -53.61
N THR A 346 34.48 -16.20 -53.30
CA THR A 346 35.24 -15.24 -54.12
C THR A 346 36.70 -15.64 -54.30
N THR A 347 37.34 -16.25 -53.30
CA THR A 347 38.76 -16.66 -53.42
C THR A 347 38.95 -17.81 -54.43
N ALA A 348 38.01 -18.76 -54.46
CA ALA A 348 38.02 -19.85 -55.43
C ALA A 348 37.71 -19.36 -56.85
N ALA A 349 36.78 -18.41 -57.00
CA ALA A 349 36.45 -17.82 -58.29
C ALA A 349 37.61 -16.98 -58.86
N ILE A 350 38.29 -16.16 -58.03
CA ILE A 350 39.45 -15.37 -58.46
C ILE A 350 40.64 -16.28 -58.80
N GLY A 351 40.85 -17.36 -58.04
CA GLY A 351 41.87 -18.37 -58.34
C GLY A 351 41.66 -19.05 -59.70
N LEU A 352 40.42 -19.40 -60.04
CA LEU A 352 40.09 -20.02 -61.34
C LEU A 352 40.25 -19.05 -62.52
N VAL A 353 39.89 -17.77 -62.34
CA VAL A 353 40.12 -16.73 -63.38
C VAL A 353 41.63 -16.50 -63.58
N ALA A 354 42.42 -16.45 -62.51
CA ALA A 354 43.87 -16.32 -62.59
C ALA A 354 44.53 -17.52 -63.31
N LEU A 355 44.07 -18.75 -63.05
CA LEU A 355 44.53 -19.96 -63.75
C LEU A 355 44.12 -20.00 -65.24
N ALA A 356 42.92 -19.52 -65.58
CA ALA A 356 42.47 -19.41 -66.96
C ALA A 356 43.29 -18.36 -67.75
N LEU A 357 43.66 -17.26 -67.11
CA LEU A 357 44.53 -16.24 -67.70
C LEU A 357 45.98 -16.71 -67.83
N ALA A 358 46.49 -17.51 -66.88
CA ALA A 358 47.84 -18.07 -66.95
C ALA A 358 48.00 -19.10 -68.08
N THR A 359 46.98 -19.91 -68.36
CA THR A 359 47.06 -20.93 -69.43
C THR A 359 46.82 -20.38 -70.85
N SER A 360 46.14 -19.23 -70.98
CA SER A 360 45.89 -18.60 -72.29
C SER A 360 47.08 -17.79 -72.83
N GLY A 361 48.03 -17.39 -71.98
CA GLY A 361 49.24 -16.63 -72.37
C GLY A 361 50.35 -17.44 -73.05
N PHE A 362 50.38 -18.77 -72.91
CA PHE A 362 51.50 -19.61 -73.41
C PHE A 362 51.29 -20.20 -74.82
N ARG A 363 50.17 -19.93 -75.50
CA ARG A 363 49.94 -20.39 -76.89
C ARG A 363 50.30 -19.32 -77.93
N ARG A 364 51.58 -18.93 -78.01
CA ARG A 364 52.14 -18.24 -79.20
C ARG A 364 53.62 -18.54 -79.37
N ALA A 365 53.93 -19.62 -80.09
CA ALA A 365 55.10 -19.75 -80.99
C ALA A 365 55.14 -21.18 -81.57
N ALA A 366 54.60 -21.35 -82.77
CA ALA A 366 55.01 -22.34 -83.76
C ALA A 366 54.57 -21.84 -85.13
#